data_AF-A0A2R4SYW2-F1
#
_entry.id   AF-A0A2R4SYW2-F1
#
_cell.length_a   1.000
_cell.length_b   1.000
_cell.length_c   1.000
_cell.angle_alpha   90.00
_cell.angle_beta   90.00
_cell.angle_gamma   90.00
#
_symmetry.space_group_name_H-M   'P 1'
#
loop_
_entity.id
_entity.type
_entity.pdbx_description
1 polymer ?
#
loop_
_entity_poly.entity_id
_entity_poly.type
_entity_poly.pdbx_seq_one_letter_code
_entity_poly.pdbx_strand_id
1 'polypeptide(L)'
;MAHDIDAPTKGAGTWGQAVAAVALVAALGAGLWTIEKASSSDSDPRPATCSGGEPEKAPKESGKAPRRVSGAQLCEALNRPDLAELLGTPGETAKTAGGSGGSVKFGNGKEIATPSAEVEFGTYTVNLTATYDRHPVAGSASLLGASARQQTVLGRPAVFYSDRTISISFRLDGSDTDSGPGVPARALTVARDTKDSGGSFEVTLWRTDGVVPDDAVVLRVAENVLPTVPGWAANG
;
A
#
# COMPACT_ATOMS: atom_id res chain seq x y z
N MET A 1 84.56 1.62 2.45
CA MET A 1 83.66 1.49 1.29
C MET A 1 82.22 1.52 1.82
N ALA A 2 81.33 2.22 1.11
CA ALA A 2 79.92 2.55 1.43
C ALA A 2 79.06 1.31 1.80
N HIS A 3 77.91 1.38 2.49
CA HIS A 3 76.75 2.29 2.35
C HIS A 3 75.92 2.42 3.65
N ASP A 4 75.28 3.59 3.83
CA ASP A 4 74.08 3.83 4.65
C ASP A 4 72.88 3.00 4.19
N ILE A 5 72.03 2.55 5.12
CA ILE A 5 70.56 2.69 5.08
C ILE A 5 70.02 2.77 6.53
N ASP A 6 69.27 3.83 6.78
CA ASP A 6 68.57 4.24 8.01
C ASP A 6 67.53 3.22 8.55
N ALA A 7 67.34 3.25 9.88
CA ALA A 7 66.18 2.73 10.62
C ALA A 7 65.04 3.80 10.62
N PRO A 8 63.82 3.64 11.19
CA PRO A 8 63.35 2.62 12.15
C PRO A 8 61.91 2.10 11.87
N THR A 9 61.34 1.16 12.64
CA THR A 9 60.35 1.54 13.67
C THR A 9 59.93 0.37 14.57
N LYS A 10 60.06 0.65 15.87
CA LYS A 10 59.50 0.06 17.09
C LYS A 10 58.24 -0.80 16.92
N GLY A 11 58.38 -2.12 17.07
CA GLY A 11 57.25 -3.06 17.12
C GLY A 11 56.53 -3.03 18.47
N ALA A 12 55.31 -2.51 18.48
CA ALA A 12 54.44 -2.43 19.66
C ALA A 12 53.93 -3.82 20.07
N GLY A 13 54.01 -4.12 21.37
CA GLY A 13 53.71 -5.42 21.96
C GLY A 13 52.25 -5.85 21.86
N THR A 14 52.09 -7.16 21.72
CA THR A 14 50.84 -7.95 21.62
C THR A 14 49.83 -7.74 22.75
N TRP A 15 50.17 -7.02 23.82
CA TRP A 15 49.27 -6.75 24.94
C TRP A 15 48.30 -5.57 24.70
N GLY A 16 48.63 -4.63 23.80
CA GLY A 16 47.79 -3.46 23.53
C GLY A 16 46.51 -3.78 22.76
N GLN A 17 46.50 -4.85 21.97
CA GLN A 17 45.34 -5.22 21.14
C GLN A 17 44.22 -5.87 21.94
N ALA A 18 44.54 -6.63 23.00
CA ALA A 18 43.52 -7.29 23.82
C ALA A 18 42.69 -6.28 24.64
N VAL A 19 43.32 -5.23 25.16
CA VAL A 19 42.63 -4.18 25.94
C VAL A 19 41.73 -3.31 25.05
N ALA A 20 42.19 -3.00 23.83
CA ALA A 20 41.40 -2.24 22.86
C ALA A 20 40.12 -2.99 22.44
N ALA A 21 40.20 -4.30 22.23
CA ALA A 21 39.05 -5.11 21.84
C ALA A 21 37.98 -5.18 22.94
N VAL A 22 38.39 -5.36 24.20
CA VAL A 22 37.44 -5.40 25.34
C VAL A 22 36.77 -4.06 25.57
N ALA A 23 37.51 -2.94 25.43
CA ALA A 23 36.93 -1.60 25.53
C ALA A 23 35.89 -1.32 24.43
N LEU A 24 36.15 -1.78 23.20
CA LEU A 24 35.21 -1.68 22.08
C LEU A 24 33.94 -2.49 22.32
N VAL A 25 34.05 -3.73 22.81
CA VAL A 25 32.88 -4.57 23.12
C VAL A 25 32.06 -4.00 24.28
N ALA A 26 32.71 -3.45 25.32
CA ALA A 26 32.00 -2.79 26.41
C ALA A 26 31.30 -1.49 25.96
N ALA A 27 31.93 -0.70 25.09
CA ALA A 27 31.33 0.51 24.52
C ALA A 27 30.15 0.18 23.59
N LEU A 28 30.26 -0.88 22.79
CA LEU A 28 29.17 -1.36 21.94
C LEU A 28 28.01 -1.94 22.76
N GLY A 29 28.31 -2.71 23.82
CA GLY A 29 27.30 -3.24 24.73
C GLY A 29 26.53 -2.14 25.47
N ALA A 30 27.23 -1.13 25.98
CA ALA A 30 26.60 0.03 26.63
C ALA A 30 25.81 0.90 25.65
N GLY A 31 26.31 1.06 24.41
CA GLY A 31 25.59 1.77 23.35
C GLY A 31 24.31 1.07 22.90
N LEU A 32 24.29 -0.27 22.83
CA LEU A 32 23.07 -1.01 22.52
C LEU A 32 22.05 -0.96 23.67
N TRP A 33 22.51 -1.02 24.92
CA TRP A 33 21.62 -1.01 26.09
C TRP A 33 20.90 0.33 26.30
N THR A 34 21.51 1.45 25.91
CA THR A 34 20.86 2.78 25.93
C THR A 34 19.85 2.94 24.79
N ILE A 35 20.05 2.27 23.64
CA ILE A 35 19.09 2.26 22.53
C ILE A 35 17.83 1.45 22.87
N GLU A 36 17.96 0.31 23.56
CA GLU A 36 16.78 -0.45 24.03
C GLU A 36 15.96 0.35 25.06
N LYS A 37 16.63 1.06 25.98
CA LYS A 37 15.94 1.83 27.02
C LYS A 37 15.27 3.10 26.47
N ALA A 38 15.80 3.69 25.41
CA ALA A 38 15.14 4.79 24.69
C ALA A 38 13.97 4.32 23.79
N SER A 39 13.99 3.04 23.37
CA SER A 39 12.92 2.44 22.57
C SER A 39 11.75 1.91 23.41
N SER A 40 11.88 1.85 24.74
CA SER A 40 10.77 1.61 25.66
C SER A 40 10.07 2.91 26.02
N SER A 41 9.61 3.64 25.01
CA SER A 41 8.57 4.65 25.21
C SER A 41 7.24 3.96 25.04
N ASP A 42 6.52 3.82 26.14
CA ASP A 42 5.12 3.38 26.21
C ASP A 42 4.28 4.33 25.33
N SER A 43 4.15 3.99 24.06
CA SER A 43 3.44 4.75 23.04
C SER A 43 2.46 3.77 22.41
N ASP A 44 1.20 3.88 22.80
CA ASP A 44 0.13 3.26 22.02
C ASP A 44 0.38 3.58 20.54
N PRO A 45 0.34 2.59 19.63
CA PRO A 45 0.64 2.81 18.22
C PRO A 45 -0.27 3.91 17.67
N ARG A 46 0.31 5.05 17.30
CA ARG A 46 -0.45 6.16 16.72
C ARG A 46 -1.02 5.67 15.37
N PRO A 47 -2.31 5.91 15.06
CA PRO A 47 -2.88 5.49 13.79
C PRO A 47 -2.07 6.05 12.62
N ALA A 48 -1.83 5.22 11.60
CA ALA A 48 -1.19 5.68 10.37
C ALA A 48 -1.96 6.87 9.78
N THR A 49 -1.26 7.92 9.39
CA THR A 49 -1.85 9.09 8.74
C THR A 49 -1.64 9.01 7.24
N CYS A 50 -2.65 9.40 6.47
CA CYS A 50 -2.55 9.48 5.02
C CYS A 50 -1.45 10.46 4.60
N SER A 51 -0.32 9.93 4.18
CA SER A 51 0.70 10.72 3.50
C SER A 51 0.26 10.90 2.06
N GLY A 52 0.06 12.15 1.65
CA GLY A 52 -0.18 12.46 0.24
C GLY A 52 1.09 12.16 -0.54
N GLY A 53 1.04 11.21 -1.48
CA GLY A 53 2.03 11.12 -2.54
C GLY A 53 2.12 12.43 -3.32
N GLU A 54 3.20 12.59 -4.09
CA GLU A 54 3.55 13.81 -4.81
C GLU A 54 2.32 14.45 -5.50
N PRO A 55 2.09 15.77 -5.32
CA PRO A 55 0.88 16.41 -5.78
C PRO A 55 0.71 16.20 -7.29
N GLU A 56 -0.44 15.61 -7.64
CA GLU A 56 -0.84 15.35 -9.01
C GLU A 56 -0.75 16.66 -9.80
N LYS A 57 0.04 16.69 -10.88
CA LYS A 57 0.08 17.86 -11.77
C LYS A 57 -1.29 17.98 -12.43
N ALA A 58 -2.13 18.85 -11.86
CA ALA A 58 -3.43 19.16 -12.42
C ALA A 58 -3.28 19.49 -13.91
N PRO A 59 -4.05 18.85 -14.82
CA PRO A 59 -4.09 19.27 -16.20
C PRO A 59 -4.49 20.75 -16.25
N LYS A 60 -3.65 21.58 -16.86
CA LYS A 60 -3.95 22.99 -17.15
C LYS A 60 -4.98 23.09 -18.27
N GLU A 61 -6.18 22.56 -18.06
CA GLU A 61 -7.31 22.83 -18.94
C GLU A 61 -8.58 22.96 -18.09
N SER A 62 -8.93 24.22 -17.86
CA SER A 62 -10.20 24.66 -17.33
C SER A 62 -11.30 24.34 -18.33
N GLY A 63 -11.90 23.16 -18.19
CA GLY A 63 -13.10 22.79 -18.92
C GLY A 63 -13.79 21.63 -18.23
N LYS A 64 -14.88 21.91 -17.49
CA LYS A 64 -15.99 21.03 -17.04
C LYS A 64 -15.74 19.50 -16.91
N ALA A 65 -14.53 19.04 -16.64
CA ALA A 65 -14.26 17.63 -16.38
C ALA A 65 -14.85 17.29 -15.01
N PRO A 66 -15.59 16.17 -14.88
CA PRO A 66 -16.06 15.73 -13.58
C PRO A 66 -14.85 15.63 -12.64
N ARG A 67 -14.99 16.25 -11.46
CA ARG A 67 -13.91 16.37 -10.47
C ARG A 67 -13.40 14.97 -10.15
N ARG A 68 -12.15 14.68 -10.51
CA ARG A 68 -11.49 13.41 -10.18
C ARG A 68 -11.07 13.46 -8.71
N VAL A 69 -11.28 12.36 -8.00
CA VAL A 69 -10.73 12.17 -6.66
C VAL A 69 -9.22 11.95 -6.75
N SER A 70 -8.47 12.51 -5.81
CA SER A 70 -7.04 12.23 -5.66
C SER A 70 -6.78 11.01 -4.79
N GLY A 71 -5.58 10.44 -4.86
CA GLY A 71 -5.18 9.35 -3.96
C GLY A 71 -5.26 9.72 -2.48
N ALA A 72 -4.93 10.97 -2.12
CA ALA A 72 -5.08 11.45 -0.74
C ALA A 72 -6.54 11.43 -0.27
N GLN A 73 -7.48 11.84 -1.13
CA GLN A 73 -8.92 11.78 -0.82
C GLN A 73 -9.43 10.34 -0.69
N LEU A 74 -8.91 9.42 -1.52
CA LEU A 74 -9.21 8.00 -1.38
C LEU A 74 -8.65 7.44 -0.07
N CYS A 75 -7.45 7.87 0.34
CA CYS A 75 -6.85 7.44 1.60
C CYS A 75 -7.65 7.96 2.79
N GLU A 76 -8.07 9.23 2.79
CA GLU A 76 -8.93 9.78 3.84
C GLU A 76 -10.26 9.04 3.95
N ALA A 77 -10.86 8.63 2.82
CA ALA A 77 -12.09 7.84 2.82
C ALA A 77 -11.87 6.42 3.35
N LEU A 78 -10.72 5.80 3.00
CA LEU A 78 -10.40 4.42 3.36
C LEU A 78 -9.88 4.29 4.81
N ASN A 79 -8.99 5.17 5.25
CA ASN A 79 -8.31 5.14 6.55
C ASN A 79 -9.19 5.68 7.69
N ARG A 80 -10.36 5.06 7.84
CA ARG A 80 -11.38 5.36 8.85
C ARG A 80 -11.09 4.61 10.17
N PRO A 81 -11.47 5.18 11.33
CA PRO A 81 -11.13 4.62 12.64
C PRO A 81 -11.74 3.24 12.90
N ASP A 82 -12.89 2.93 12.29
CA ASP A 82 -13.61 1.65 12.40
C ASP A 82 -13.26 0.66 11.28
N LEU A 83 -12.27 0.93 10.43
CA LEU A 83 -11.90 0.01 9.34
C LEU A 83 -11.50 -1.37 9.89
N ALA A 84 -10.77 -1.41 11.00
CA ALA A 84 -10.39 -2.66 11.66
C ALA A 84 -11.62 -3.47 12.12
N GLU A 85 -12.67 -2.80 12.59
CA GLU A 85 -13.93 -3.45 12.95
C GLU A 85 -14.65 -4.02 11.73
N LEU A 86 -14.66 -3.26 10.61
CA LEU A 86 -15.25 -3.72 9.34
C LEU A 86 -14.54 -4.95 8.77
N LEU A 87 -13.23 -5.08 9.03
CA LEU A 87 -12.39 -6.22 8.65
C LEU A 87 -12.56 -7.43 9.57
N GLY A 88 -13.29 -7.30 10.68
CA GLY A 88 -13.45 -8.35 11.68
C GLY A 88 -12.22 -8.54 12.57
N THR A 89 -11.34 -7.52 12.64
CA THR A 89 -10.12 -7.50 13.47
C THR A 89 -10.16 -6.32 14.43
N PRO A 90 -11.17 -6.25 15.33
CA PRO A 90 -11.31 -5.13 16.24
C PRO A 90 -10.06 -5.01 17.13
N GLY A 91 -9.58 -3.78 17.30
CA GLY A 91 -8.37 -3.47 18.08
C GLY A 91 -7.06 -3.49 17.28
N GLU A 92 -7.08 -3.88 15.99
CA GLU A 92 -5.92 -3.64 15.12
C GLU A 92 -5.80 -2.16 14.75
N THR A 93 -4.57 -1.64 14.82
CA THR A 93 -4.24 -0.29 14.33
C THR A 93 -3.58 -0.40 12.96
N ALA A 94 -3.96 0.50 12.04
CA ALA A 94 -3.31 0.61 10.74
C ALA A 94 -1.82 0.91 10.93
N LYS A 95 -0.97 0.05 10.35
CA LYS A 95 0.50 0.19 10.32
C LYS A 95 0.91 1.25 9.31
N THR A 96 0.30 1.23 8.14
CA THR A 96 0.58 2.18 7.06
C THR A 96 -0.74 2.62 6.42
N ALA A 97 -0.75 3.85 5.90
CA ALA A 97 -1.86 4.42 5.16
C ALA A 97 -1.30 5.42 4.15
N GLY A 98 -1.64 5.26 2.87
CA GLY A 98 -1.07 6.09 1.82
C GLY A 98 -1.99 6.22 0.61
N GLY A 99 -1.90 7.37 -0.05
CA GLY A 99 -2.62 7.65 -1.30
C GLY A 99 -1.64 7.90 -2.45
N SER A 100 -1.97 7.41 -3.65
CA SER A 100 -1.20 7.62 -4.88
C SER A 100 -2.04 8.23 -6.00
N GLY A 101 -1.43 9.12 -6.80
CA GLY A 101 -2.04 9.71 -7.99
C GLY A 101 -1.72 8.94 -9.28
N GLY A 102 -1.68 7.60 -9.21
CA GLY A 102 -1.22 6.74 -10.31
C GLY A 102 -2.01 6.90 -11.62
N SER A 103 -1.45 6.36 -12.69
CA SER A 103 -2.06 6.39 -14.02
C SER A 103 -1.66 5.19 -14.87
N VAL A 104 -2.53 4.81 -15.80
CA VAL A 104 -2.30 3.73 -16.77
C VAL A 104 -2.13 4.32 -18.15
N LYS A 105 -0.98 4.02 -18.79
CA LYS A 105 -0.70 4.36 -20.19
C LYS A 105 -1.08 3.20 -21.11
N PHE A 106 -1.89 3.51 -22.11
CA PHE A 106 -2.31 2.56 -23.14
C PHE A 106 -1.36 2.60 -24.34
N GLY A 107 -1.34 1.54 -25.15
CA GLY A 107 -0.45 1.42 -26.32
C GLY A 107 -0.63 2.50 -27.40
N ASN A 108 -1.73 3.24 -27.36
CA ASN A 108 -1.98 4.42 -28.20
C ASN A 108 -1.44 5.74 -27.59
N GLY A 109 -0.66 5.66 -26.52
CA GLY A 109 -0.10 6.82 -25.81
C GLY A 109 -1.10 7.57 -24.92
N LYS A 110 -2.37 7.17 -24.88
CA LYS A 110 -3.36 7.76 -23.99
C LYS A 110 -3.09 7.32 -22.56
N GLU A 111 -3.24 8.25 -21.61
CA GLU A 111 -3.09 7.99 -20.19
C GLU A 111 -4.43 8.20 -19.49
N ILE A 112 -4.80 7.27 -18.60
CA ILE A 112 -6.00 7.37 -17.76
C ILE A 112 -5.53 7.41 -16.32
N ALA A 113 -5.96 8.43 -15.57
CA ALA A 113 -5.67 8.51 -14.14
C ALA A 113 -6.35 7.34 -13.41
N THR A 114 -5.61 6.71 -12.52
CA THR A 114 -6.05 5.59 -11.68
C THR A 114 -5.52 5.83 -10.26
N PRO A 115 -6.02 6.88 -9.57
CA PRO A 115 -5.63 7.16 -8.21
C PRO A 115 -6.03 5.99 -7.31
N SER A 116 -5.20 5.71 -6.31
CA SER A 116 -5.42 4.63 -5.36
C SER A 116 -5.09 5.07 -3.94
N ALA A 117 -5.55 4.28 -2.98
CA ALA A 117 -5.12 4.35 -1.60
C ALA A 117 -5.03 2.96 -1.00
N GLU A 118 -4.08 2.78 -0.10
CA GLU A 118 -3.84 1.54 0.59
C GLU A 118 -3.74 1.79 2.10
N VAL A 119 -4.35 0.89 2.88
CA VAL A 119 -4.22 0.84 4.33
C VAL A 119 -3.84 -0.58 4.74
N GLU A 120 -2.75 -0.70 5.47
CA GLU A 120 -2.19 -1.97 5.91
C GLU A 120 -2.37 -2.16 7.42
N PHE A 121 -2.87 -3.33 7.81
CA PHE A 121 -2.99 -3.78 9.19
C PHE A 121 -2.07 -4.98 9.45
N GLY A 122 -2.16 -5.60 10.63
CA GLY A 122 -1.43 -6.83 10.90
C GLY A 122 -1.94 -7.99 10.04
N THR A 123 -3.26 -8.11 9.93
CA THR A 123 -3.92 -9.26 9.29
C THR A 123 -4.30 -9.01 7.84
N TYR A 124 -4.71 -7.78 7.51
CA TYR A 124 -5.26 -7.41 6.22
C TYR A 124 -4.52 -6.24 5.60
N THR A 125 -4.53 -6.20 4.27
CA THR A 125 -4.31 -4.96 3.52
C THR A 125 -5.56 -4.69 2.69
N VAL A 126 -5.94 -3.42 2.64
CA VAL A 126 -7.09 -2.93 1.89
C VAL A 126 -6.61 -1.90 0.89
N ASN A 127 -6.98 -2.08 -0.37
CA ASN A 127 -6.73 -1.11 -1.44
C ASN A 127 -8.05 -0.59 -2.01
N LEU A 128 -8.13 0.73 -2.21
CA LEU A 128 -9.22 1.42 -2.88
C LEU A 128 -8.68 2.16 -4.10
N THR A 129 -9.13 1.79 -5.30
CA THR A 129 -8.73 2.43 -6.55
C THR A 129 -9.94 3.07 -7.23
N ALA A 130 -9.74 4.20 -7.91
CA ALA A 130 -10.74 4.77 -8.81
C ALA A 130 -10.25 4.76 -10.26
N THR A 131 -11.13 4.43 -11.20
CA THR A 131 -10.84 4.46 -12.64
C THR A 131 -11.80 5.42 -13.36
N TYR A 132 -11.32 6.05 -14.43
CA TYR A 132 -12.06 7.06 -15.20
C TYR A 132 -12.12 6.73 -16.68
N ASP A 133 -12.13 5.43 -17.00
CA ASP A 133 -12.38 4.98 -18.36
C ASP A 133 -13.85 5.19 -18.76
N ARG A 134 -14.20 4.73 -19.95
CA ARG A 134 -15.57 4.80 -20.48
C ARG A 134 -16.21 3.41 -20.52
N HIS A 135 -15.73 2.49 -19.69
CA HIS A 135 -16.21 1.13 -19.66
C HIS A 135 -17.27 0.98 -18.56
N PRO A 136 -18.48 0.51 -18.90
CA PRO A 136 -19.47 0.15 -17.90
C PRO A 136 -19.01 -1.06 -17.09
N VAL A 137 -19.41 -1.12 -15.82
CA VAL A 137 -19.19 -2.26 -14.95
C VAL A 137 -20.18 -3.38 -15.26
N ALA A 138 -21.40 -3.05 -15.70
CA ALA A 138 -22.36 -4.03 -16.16
C ALA A 138 -21.80 -4.80 -17.37
N GLY A 139 -21.76 -6.12 -17.25
CA GLY A 139 -21.23 -7.02 -18.29
C GLY A 139 -19.72 -7.28 -18.22
N SER A 140 -18.98 -6.58 -17.35
CA SER A 140 -17.54 -6.82 -17.18
C SER A 140 -17.21 -8.19 -16.57
N ALA A 141 -18.17 -8.83 -15.89
CA ALA A 141 -18.00 -10.15 -15.27
C ALA A 141 -17.51 -11.21 -16.27
N SER A 142 -17.94 -11.15 -17.54
CA SER A 142 -17.50 -12.08 -18.59
C SER A 142 -16.00 -12.00 -18.89
N LEU A 143 -15.36 -10.86 -18.57
CA LEU A 143 -13.93 -10.60 -18.80
C LEU A 143 -13.07 -10.94 -17.56
N LEU A 144 -13.69 -11.05 -16.39
CA LEU A 144 -13.01 -11.23 -15.09
C LEU A 144 -12.91 -12.71 -14.66
N GLY A 145 -13.25 -13.63 -15.57
CA GLY A 145 -13.11 -15.07 -15.38
C GLY A 145 -14.23 -15.71 -14.55
N ALA A 146 -14.09 -17.01 -14.29
CA ALA A 146 -15.18 -17.84 -13.73
C ALA A 146 -15.60 -17.48 -12.30
N SER A 147 -14.77 -16.76 -11.56
CA SER A 147 -15.08 -16.30 -10.20
C SER A 147 -15.94 -15.03 -10.18
N ALA A 148 -16.14 -14.41 -11.34
CA ALA A 148 -16.81 -13.14 -11.46
C ALA A 148 -18.32 -13.27 -11.26
N ARG A 149 -18.88 -12.45 -10.36
CA ARG A 149 -20.31 -12.44 -10.04
C ARG A 149 -20.84 -11.02 -10.09
N GLN A 150 -21.75 -10.78 -11.02
CA GLN A 150 -22.43 -9.50 -11.15
C GLN A 150 -23.50 -9.35 -10.07
N GLN A 151 -23.61 -8.15 -9.51
CA GLN A 151 -24.55 -7.78 -8.48
C GLN A 151 -24.80 -6.26 -8.48
N THR A 152 -25.58 -5.79 -7.52
CA THR A 152 -25.82 -4.37 -7.28
C THR A 152 -25.34 -4.03 -5.87
N VAL A 153 -24.51 -2.99 -5.75
CA VAL A 153 -24.01 -2.47 -4.46
C VAL A 153 -24.36 -1.00 -4.38
N LEU A 154 -25.02 -0.58 -3.30
CA LEU A 154 -25.45 0.81 -3.08
C LEU A 154 -26.19 1.42 -4.29
N GLY A 155 -27.04 0.60 -4.95
CA GLY A 155 -27.82 1.00 -6.11
C GLY A 155 -27.05 1.12 -7.44
N ARG A 156 -25.79 0.64 -7.48
CA ARG A 156 -24.92 0.71 -8.66
C ARG A 156 -24.52 -0.69 -9.15
N PRO A 157 -24.33 -0.90 -10.46
CA PRO A 157 -23.75 -2.13 -10.96
C PRO A 157 -22.39 -2.42 -10.34
N ALA A 158 -22.17 -3.67 -9.95
CA ALA A 158 -20.95 -4.10 -9.33
C ALA A 158 -20.60 -5.55 -9.72
N VAL A 159 -19.32 -5.90 -9.62
CA VAL A 159 -18.82 -7.26 -9.88
C VAL A 159 -17.83 -7.66 -8.79
N PHE A 160 -18.09 -8.83 -8.17
CA PHE A 160 -17.13 -9.53 -7.32
C PHE A 160 -16.26 -10.45 -8.14
N TYR A 161 -14.97 -10.54 -7.88
CA TYR A 161 -14.10 -11.53 -8.51
C TYR A 161 -12.88 -11.89 -7.63
N SER A 162 -12.26 -13.02 -7.93
CA SER A 162 -10.97 -13.43 -7.36
C SER A 162 -9.84 -12.71 -8.07
N ASP A 163 -8.91 -12.18 -7.29
CA ASP A 163 -7.66 -11.64 -7.80
C ASP A 163 -6.47 -12.24 -7.04
N ARG A 164 -5.25 -11.82 -7.37
CA ARG A 164 -4.02 -12.16 -6.64
C ARG A 164 -3.09 -10.97 -6.59
N THR A 165 -2.41 -10.79 -5.45
CA THR A 165 -1.29 -9.84 -5.38
C THR A 165 -0.11 -10.35 -6.22
N ILE A 166 0.91 -9.52 -6.39
CA ILE A 166 2.17 -9.90 -7.03
C ILE A 166 3.22 -10.06 -5.93
N SER A 167 3.89 -11.20 -5.89
CA SER A 167 5.07 -11.39 -5.05
C SER A 167 6.31 -10.95 -5.83
N ILE A 168 7.16 -10.15 -5.19
CA ILE A 168 8.46 -9.75 -5.72
C ILE A 168 9.51 -10.09 -4.67
N SER A 169 10.55 -10.81 -5.09
CA SER A 169 11.69 -11.12 -4.25
C SER A 169 12.97 -10.58 -4.87
N PHE A 170 13.82 -9.99 -4.02
CA PHE A 170 15.08 -9.39 -4.43
C PHE A 170 16.21 -10.07 -3.67
N ARG A 171 17.26 -10.48 -4.37
CA ARG A 171 18.50 -10.85 -3.70
C ARG A 171 19.24 -9.58 -3.28
N LEU A 172 19.70 -9.53 -2.03
CA LEU A 172 20.46 -8.38 -1.50
C LEU A 172 21.81 -8.15 -2.18
N ASP A 173 22.29 -9.12 -2.96
CA ASP A 173 23.48 -9.00 -3.83
C ASP A 173 23.17 -8.32 -5.18
N GLY A 174 21.91 -7.95 -5.43
CA GLY A 174 21.46 -7.23 -6.63
C GLY A 174 21.46 -8.07 -7.90
N SER A 175 21.71 -9.38 -7.81
CA SER A 175 21.91 -10.23 -8.99
C SER A 175 20.62 -10.75 -9.62
N ASP A 176 19.55 -10.92 -8.84
CA ASP A 176 18.27 -11.43 -9.33
C ASP A 176 17.07 -10.71 -8.68
N THR A 177 16.06 -10.45 -9.51
CA THR A 177 14.70 -10.10 -9.09
C THR A 177 13.76 -11.15 -9.66
N ASP A 178 13.03 -11.86 -8.79
CA ASP A 178 12.02 -12.82 -9.20
C ASP A 178 10.62 -12.29 -8.85
N SER A 179 9.67 -12.53 -9.74
CA SER A 179 8.30 -12.08 -9.60
C SER A 179 7.33 -13.20 -9.93
N GLY A 180 6.34 -13.42 -9.08
CA GLY A 180 5.34 -14.46 -9.26
C GLY A 180 3.99 -14.11 -8.65
N PRO A 181 3.02 -15.03 -8.73
CA PRO A 181 1.73 -14.87 -8.07
C PRO A 181 1.92 -14.73 -6.56
N GLY A 182 1.35 -13.66 -6.00
CA GLY A 182 1.28 -13.42 -4.56
C GLY A 182 0.08 -14.10 -3.93
N VAL A 183 -0.38 -13.52 -2.80
CA VAL A 183 -1.48 -14.06 -2.02
C VAL A 183 -2.83 -13.87 -2.75
N PRO A 184 -3.81 -14.75 -2.50
CA PRO A 184 -5.16 -14.55 -2.99
C PRO A 184 -5.76 -13.24 -2.48
N ALA A 185 -6.46 -12.54 -3.38
CA ALA A 185 -7.19 -11.32 -3.08
C ALA A 185 -8.66 -11.47 -3.50
N ARG A 186 -9.53 -10.67 -2.87
CA ARG A 186 -10.93 -10.51 -3.26
C ARG A 186 -11.17 -9.06 -3.64
N ALA A 187 -11.76 -8.86 -4.80
CA ALA A 187 -12.00 -7.54 -5.37
C ALA A 187 -13.50 -7.35 -5.63
N LEU A 188 -13.95 -6.11 -5.38
CA LEU A 188 -15.28 -5.63 -5.69
C LEU A 188 -15.16 -4.34 -6.50
N THR A 189 -15.49 -4.42 -7.79
CA THR A 189 -15.60 -3.26 -8.67
C THR A 189 -17.04 -2.74 -8.64
N VAL A 190 -17.25 -1.44 -8.39
CA VAL A 190 -18.56 -0.78 -8.32
C VAL A 190 -18.58 0.42 -9.27
N ALA A 191 -19.65 0.59 -10.04
CA ALA A 191 -19.80 1.71 -10.96
C ALA A 191 -19.80 3.06 -10.23
N ARG A 192 -19.18 4.08 -10.86
CA ARG A 192 -19.14 5.46 -10.31
C ARG A 192 -20.47 6.19 -10.34
N ASP A 193 -21.47 5.67 -11.02
CA ASP A 193 -22.84 6.20 -11.00
C ASP A 193 -23.86 5.09 -11.26
N THR A 194 -25.12 5.39 -10.96
CA THR A 194 -26.23 4.43 -11.11
C THR A 194 -26.58 4.14 -12.57
N LYS A 195 -26.16 5.01 -13.51
CA LYS A 195 -26.36 4.86 -14.95
C LYS A 195 -25.28 4.02 -15.61
N ASP A 196 -24.25 3.66 -14.85
CA ASP A 196 -23.09 2.92 -15.32
C ASP A 196 -22.38 3.61 -16.51
N SER A 197 -22.25 4.93 -16.42
CA SER A 197 -21.78 5.75 -17.55
C SER A 197 -20.29 5.59 -17.89
N GLY A 198 -19.55 4.89 -17.04
CA GLY A 198 -18.12 4.61 -17.20
C GLY A 198 -17.27 4.91 -15.98
N GLY A 199 -16.19 4.13 -15.83
CA GLY A 199 -15.30 4.16 -14.69
C GLY A 199 -15.91 3.51 -13.44
N SER A 200 -15.03 3.16 -12.50
CA SER A 200 -15.40 2.42 -11.31
C SER A 200 -14.62 2.86 -10.08
N PHE A 201 -15.12 2.45 -8.91
CA PHE A 201 -14.32 2.29 -7.71
C PHE A 201 -14.09 0.80 -7.49
N GLU A 202 -12.90 0.42 -7.08
CA GLU A 202 -12.56 -0.97 -6.77
C GLU A 202 -12.00 -1.07 -5.36
N VAL A 203 -12.61 -1.95 -4.57
CA VAL A 203 -12.15 -2.30 -3.22
C VAL A 203 -11.55 -3.70 -3.29
N THR A 204 -10.27 -3.82 -2.96
CA THR A 204 -9.53 -5.07 -3.00
C THR A 204 -8.95 -5.36 -1.63
N LEU A 205 -9.17 -6.57 -1.13
CA LEU A 205 -8.64 -7.06 0.14
C LEU A 205 -7.78 -8.28 -0.08
N TRP A 206 -6.70 -8.39 0.69
CA TRP A 206 -5.95 -9.64 0.86
C TRP A 206 -5.47 -9.77 2.30
N ARG A 207 -5.15 -10.99 2.69
CA ARG A 207 -4.63 -11.30 4.01
C ARG A 207 -3.15 -11.61 3.98
N THR A 208 -2.44 -11.17 5.01
CA THR A 208 -1.01 -11.45 5.19
C THR A 208 -0.73 -12.95 5.33
N ASP A 209 -1.69 -13.72 5.87
CA ASP A 209 -1.58 -15.18 6.05
C ASP A 209 -1.96 -16.00 4.81
N GLY A 210 -2.33 -15.34 3.70
CA GLY A 210 -2.67 -16.00 2.43
C GLY A 210 -4.05 -16.67 2.40
N VAL A 211 -4.85 -16.58 3.47
CA VAL A 211 -6.24 -17.04 3.46
C VAL A 211 -7.06 -16.14 2.54
N VAL A 212 -7.96 -16.74 1.77
CA VAL A 212 -8.87 -15.99 0.88
C VAL A 212 -9.86 -15.18 1.75
N PRO A 213 -9.93 -13.84 1.59
CA PRO A 213 -10.93 -13.03 2.27
C PRO A 213 -12.37 -13.47 1.94
N ASP A 214 -13.32 -13.21 2.86
CA ASP A 214 -14.74 -13.42 2.62
C ASP A 214 -15.34 -12.23 1.83
N ASP A 215 -16.15 -12.51 0.82
CA ASP A 215 -16.87 -11.48 0.05
C ASP A 215 -17.77 -10.61 0.92
N ALA A 216 -18.31 -11.15 2.02
CA ALA A 216 -19.09 -10.37 2.98
C ALA A 216 -18.25 -9.29 3.68
N VAL A 217 -16.95 -9.53 3.90
CA VAL A 217 -16.04 -8.53 4.47
C VAL A 217 -15.76 -7.43 3.45
N VAL A 218 -15.45 -7.81 2.20
CA VAL A 218 -15.23 -6.84 1.11
C VAL A 218 -16.47 -5.97 0.89
N LEU A 219 -17.66 -6.59 0.87
CA LEU A 219 -18.93 -5.88 0.71
C LEU A 219 -19.14 -4.87 1.84
N ARG A 220 -18.94 -5.29 3.09
CA ARG A 220 -19.10 -4.44 4.27
C ARG A 220 -18.17 -3.23 4.22
N VAL A 221 -16.90 -3.44 3.85
CA VAL A 221 -15.94 -2.34 3.67
C VAL A 221 -16.41 -1.40 2.57
N ALA A 222 -16.79 -1.90 1.40
CA ALA A 222 -17.26 -1.08 0.29
C ALA A 222 -18.52 -0.27 0.62
N GLU A 223 -19.51 -0.89 1.26
CA GLU A 223 -20.77 -0.22 1.66
C GLU A 223 -20.54 0.93 2.64
N ASN A 224 -19.50 0.83 3.47
CA ASN A 224 -19.18 1.84 4.47
C ASN A 224 -18.20 2.90 3.93
N VAL A 225 -17.22 2.51 3.11
CA VAL A 225 -16.17 3.40 2.58
C VAL A 225 -16.63 4.17 1.35
N LEU A 226 -17.27 3.52 0.37
CA LEU A 226 -17.61 4.18 -0.89
C LEU A 226 -18.50 5.43 -0.73
N PRO A 227 -19.49 5.45 0.19
CA PRO A 227 -20.30 6.66 0.42
C PRO A 227 -19.52 7.87 0.92
N THR A 228 -18.34 7.69 1.52
CA THR A 228 -17.52 8.78 2.05
C THR A 228 -16.58 9.35 1.00
N VAL A 229 -16.42 8.67 -0.15
CA VAL A 229 -15.56 9.13 -1.24
C VAL A 229 -16.13 10.40 -1.87
N PRO A 230 -15.33 11.48 -2.03
CA PRO A 230 -15.81 12.70 -2.66
C PRO A 230 -16.36 12.45 -4.06
N GLY A 231 -17.56 12.98 -4.34
CA GLY A 231 -18.22 12.80 -5.63
C GLY A 231 -19.09 11.53 -5.75
N TRP A 232 -19.15 10.68 -4.72
CA TRP A 232 -20.05 9.51 -4.69
C TRP A 232 -21.53 9.90 -4.88
N ALA A 233 -22.02 10.88 -4.11
CA ALA A 233 -23.43 11.29 -4.11
C ALA A 233 -23.85 12.20 -5.28
N ALA A 234 -22.91 12.68 -6.11
CA ALA A 234 -23.18 13.76 -7.06
C ALA A 234 -23.86 13.32 -8.38
N ASN A 235 -24.14 12.03 -8.57
CA ASN A 235 -24.65 11.47 -9.83
C ASN A 235 -25.98 10.70 -9.65
N GLY A 236 -26.96 11.33 -8.97
CA GLY A 236 -28.37 10.94 -9.08
C GLY A 236 -28.99 11.46 -10.38
#